data_AF-A0A2A9NAX4-F1
#
_entry.id   AF-A0A2A9NAX4-F1
#
_cell.length_a   1.000
_cell.length_b   1.000
_cell.length_c   1.000
_cell.angle_alpha   90.00
_cell.angle_beta   90.00
_cell.angle_gamma   90.00
#
_symmetry.space_group_name_H-M   'P 1'
#
loop_
_entity.id
_entity.type
_entity.pdbx_description
1 polymer ?
#
loop_
_entity_poly.entity_id
_entity_poly.type
_entity_poly.pdbx_seq_one_letter_code
_entity_poly.pdbx_strand_id
1 'polypeptide(L)' 'TPDLNPIEHLRNYIKRKLGEAEAPPKGILELWERVEEEWEKIPITVCQELIESMPRRVEAVIKA' A
#
# COMPACT_ATOMS: atom_id res chain seq x y z
N THR A 1 2.73 16.12 5.26
CA THR A 1 2.43 16.39 3.84
C THR A 1 1.63 15.22 3.30
N PRO A 2 0.49 15.45 2.65
CA PRO A 2 -0.24 14.36 1.99
C PRO A 2 0.68 13.68 1.00
N ASP A 3 0.83 12.36 1.12
CA ASP A 3 1.52 11.59 0.11
C ASP A 3 0.74 11.74 -1.19
N LEU A 4 1.43 11.98 -2.30
CA LEU A 4 0.85 12.09 -3.65
C LEU A 4 1.15 10.87 -4.50
N ASN A 5 2.04 9.97 -4.04
CA ASN A 5 2.41 8.79 -4.80
C ASN A 5 1.44 7.64 -4.45
N PRO A 6 0.59 7.18 -5.40
CA PRO A 6 -0.32 6.06 -5.13
C PRO A 6 0.43 4.74 -4.88
N ILE A 7 1.64 4.59 -5.43
CA ILE A 7 2.46 3.38 -5.26
C ILE A 7 2.99 3.29 -3.83
N GLU A 8 3.41 4.40 -3.22
CA GLU A 8 3.84 4.38 -1.81
C GLU A 8 2.68 4.04 -0.87
N HIS A 9 1.44 4.44 -1.22
CA HIS A 9 0.26 4.00 -0.47
C HIS A 9 0.07 2.48 -0.52
N LEU A 10 0.14 1.86 -1.70
CA LEU A 10 0.03 0.40 -1.84
C LEU A 10 1.19 -0.31 -1.13
N ARG A 11 2.40 0.22 -1.23
CA ARG A 11 3.57 -0.31 -0.53
C ARG A 11 3.40 -0.25 0.99
N ASN A 12 2.87 0.85 1.51
CA ASN A 12 2.60 0.99 2.94
C ASN A 12 1.48 0.04 3.40
N TYR A 13 0.47 -0.19 2.57
CA TYR A 13 -0.58 -1.19 2.84
C TYR A 13 0.02 -2.59 3.02
N ILE A 14 0.86 -3.04 2.08
CA ILE A 14 1.50 -4.37 2.14
C ILE A 14 2.42 -4.48 3.35
N LYS A 15 3.24 -3.46 3.62
CA LYS A 15 4.11 -3.45 4.81
C LYS A 15 3.31 -3.59 6.11
N ARG A 16 2.16 -2.95 6.21
CA ARG A 16 1.27 -3.08 7.39
C ARG A 16 0.74 -4.50 7.51
N LYS A 17 0.28 -5.10 6.40
CA LYS A 17 -0.19 -6.50 6.39
C LYS A 17 0.89 -7.50 6.77
N LEU A 18 2.10 -7.32 6.28
CA LEU A 18 3.25 -8.14 6.70
C LEU A 18 3.61 -7.94 8.18
N GLY A 19 3.41 -6.74 8.72
CA GLY A 19 3.62 -6.46 10.15
C GLY A 19 2.51 -6.99 11.07
N GLU A 20 1.32 -7.28 10.53
CA GLU A 20 0.22 -7.94 11.25
C GLU A 20 0.42 -9.46 11.34
N ALA A 21 1.37 -10.03 10.60
CA ALA A 21 1.64 -11.47 10.62
C ALA A 21 2.20 -11.92 11.98
N GLU A 22 1.69 -13.05 12.48
CA GLU A 22 2.02 -13.58 13.82
C GLU A 22 3.51 -13.94 13.99
N ALA A 23 4.16 -14.35 12.89
CA ALA A 23 5.57 -14.69 12.88
C ALA A 23 6.32 -13.96 11.76
N PRO A 24 7.58 -13.55 11.99
CA PRO A 24 8.42 -13.00 10.93
C PRO A 24 8.67 -14.08 9.85
N PRO A 25 8.93 -13.67 8.60
CA PRO A 25 9.35 -14.60 7.55
C PRO A 25 10.69 -15.23 7.92
N LYS A 26 10.87 -16.52 7.61
CA LYS A 26 12.08 -17.29 7.91
C LYS A 26 13.26 -16.94 6.99
N GLY A 27 13.01 -16.18 5.93
CA GLY A 27 14.01 -15.76 4.97
C GLY A 27 13.44 -14.91 3.84
N ILE A 28 14.29 -14.54 2.90
CA ILE A 28 13.92 -13.63 1.80
C ILE A 28 12.92 -14.24 0.82
N LEU A 29 12.96 -15.56 0.61
CA LEU A 29 12.02 -16.27 -0.26
C LEU A 29 10.61 -16.25 0.31
N GLU A 30 10.44 -16.63 1.58
CA GLU A 30 9.13 -16.57 2.25
C GLU A 30 8.62 -15.12 2.37
N LEU A 31 9.50 -14.15 2.58
CA LEU A 31 9.11 -12.73 2.54
C LEU A 31 8.57 -12.35 1.16
N TRP A 32 9.20 -12.80 0.08
CA TRP A 32 8.74 -12.53 -1.28
C TRP A 32 7.37 -13.15 -1.55
N GLU A 33 7.18 -14.43 -1.21
CA GLU A 33 5.90 -15.14 -1.34
C GLU A 33 4.78 -14.42 -0.59
N ARG A 34 5.02 -14.00 0.66
CA ARG A 34 4.03 -13.25 1.44
C ARG A 34 3.72 -11.87 0.82
N VAL A 35 4.72 -11.18 0.24
CA VAL A 35 4.49 -9.92 -0.47
C VAL A 35 3.59 -10.14 -1.69
N GLU A 36 3.86 -11.19 -2.46
CA GLU A 36 3.10 -11.55 -3.65
C GLU A 36 1.66 -11.92 -3.29
N GLU A 37 1.45 -12.76 -2.27
CA GLU A 37 0.11 -13.09 -1.77
C GLU A 37 -0.68 -11.85 -1.33
N GLU A 38 -0.05 -10.95 -0.57
CA GLU A 38 -0.71 -9.72 -0.13
C GLU A 38 -0.97 -8.75 -1.27
N TRP A 39 -0.12 -8.73 -2.30
CA TRP A 39 -0.31 -7.95 -3.52
C TRP A 39 -1.53 -8.46 -4.31
N GLU A 40 -1.65 -9.77 -4.52
CA GLU A 40 -2.77 -10.38 -5.23
C GLU A 40 -4.12 -10.19 -4.52
N LYS A 41 -4.12 -10.07 -3.19
CA LYS A 41 -5.32 -9.80 -2.39
C LYS A 41 -5.85 -8.38 -2.55
N ILE A 42 -5.08 -7.44 -3.11
CA ILE A 42 -5.50 -6.05 -3.25
C ILE A 42 -6.60 -5.95 -4.31
N PRO A 43 -7.84 -5.55 -3.93
CA PRO A 43 -8.90 -5.37 -4.91
C PRO A 43 -8.58 -4.22 -5.87
N ILE A 44 -8.98 -4.36 -7.14
CA ILE A 44 -8.86 -3.29 -8.15
C ILE A 44 -9.53 -1.99 -7.67
N THR A 45 -10.60 -2.10 -6.88
CA THR A 45 -11.30 -0.94 -6.31
C THR A 45 -10.40 -0.07 -5.44
N VAL A 46 -9.44 -0.65 -4.71
CA VAL A 46 -8.48 0.12 -3.91
C VAL A 46 -7.61 1.00 -4.81
N CYS A 47 -7.15 0.47 -5.94
CA CYS A 47 -6.40 1.23 -6.93
C CYS A 47 -7.25 2.34 -7.57
N GLN A 48 -8.53 2.06 -7.86
CA GLN A 48 -9.46 3.04 -8.41
C GLN A 48 -9.71 4.19 -7.42
N GLU A 49 -10.04 3.88 -6.16
CA GLU A 49 -10.25 4.87 -5.11
C GLU A 49 -9.01 5.74 -4.86
N LEU A 50 -7.81 5.13 -4.92
CA LEU A 50 -6.54 5.86 -4.83
C LEU A 50 -6.39 6.91 -5.93
N ILE A 51 -6.71 6.55 -7.18
CA ILE A 51 -6.67 7.46 -8.33
C ILE A 51 -7.74 8.54 -8.19
N GLU A 52 -8.98 8.17 -7.86
CA GLU A 52 -10.10 9.09 -7.69
C GLU A 52 -9.87 10.08 -6.52
N SER A 53 -9.11 9.69 -5.51
CA SER A 53 -8.73 10.55 -4.39
C SER A 53 -7.68 11.61 -4.73
N MET A 54 -6.98 11.50 -5.87
CA MET A 54 -5.84 12.35 -6.22
C MET A 54 -6.14 13.85 -6.22
N PRO A 55 -7.25 14.35 -6.81
CA PRO A 55 -7.56 15.79 -6.79
C PRO A 55 -7.64 16.34 -5.35
N ARG A 56 -8.26 15.57 -4.45
CA ARG A 56 -8.38 15.94 -3.02
C ARG A 56 -7.03 15.94 -2.31
N ARG A 57 -6.16 14.96 -2.60
CA ARG A 57 -4.80 14.86 -2.03
C ARG A 57 -3.92 16.01 -2.50
N VAL A 58 -4.01 16.38 -3.78
CA VAL A 58 -3.29 17.53 -4.35
C VAL A 58 -3.73 18.83 -3.69
N GLU A 59 -5.05 19.05 -3.55
CA GLU A 59 -5.57 20.24 -2.87
C GLU A 59 -5.08 20.32 -1.41
N ALA A 60 -5.04 19.19 -0.70
CA ALA A 60 -4.52 19.14 0.66
C ALA A 60 -3.02 19.48 0.74
N VAL A 61 -2.21 19.16 -0.28
CA VAL A 61 -0.79 19.57 -0.33
C VAL A 61 -0.68 21.07 -0.58
N ILE A 62 -1.50 21.62 -1.48
CA ILE A 62 -1.49 23.06 -1.80
C ILE A 62 -1.87 23.91 -0.59
N LYS A 63 -2.77 23.42 0.26
CA LYS A 63 -3.23 24.13 1.48
C LYS A 63 -2.30 24.00 2.68
N ALA A 64 -1.37 23.04 2.68
CA ALA A 64 -0.46 22.75 3.79
C ALA A 64 0.78 23.64 3.76
#